data_AF-A0A7V2V8C9-F1
#
_entry.id   AF-A0A7V2V8C9-F1
#
_cell.length_a   1.000
_cell.length_b   1.000
_cell.length_c   1.000
_cell.angle_alpha   90.00
_cell.angle_beta   90.00
_cell.angle_gamma   90.00
#
_symmetry.space_group_name_H-M   'P 1'
#
loop_
_entity.id
_entity.type
_entity.pdbx_description
1 polymer ?
#
loop_
_entity_poly.entity_id
_entity_poly.type
_entity_poly.pdbx_seq_one_letter_code
_entity_poly.pdbx_strand_id
1 'polypeptide(L)'
;MGGYAALLLGTLLSVNTVIAFCPKTFISPAMRFFSQDWSNWRQVWKLFWLPSAQRKYFDLKSLLKRKSQGTHYHIYYSTQKRIDKLHVLRIKEYQNITLHSYNIGGHGLVKHLRNTHKLRRILQKHIQQT
;
A
#
# COMPACT_ATOMS: atom_id res chain seq x y z
N MET A 1 -2.57 -5.57 -5.71
CA MET A 1 -1.38 -4.98 -6.37
C MET A 1 -1.52 -3.46 -6.56
N GLY A 2 -2.70 -2.93 -6.93
CA GLY A 2 -2.87 -1.48 -7.16
C GLY A 2 -2.38 -0.56 -6.04
N GLY A 3 -2.67 -0.87 -4.77
CA GLY A 3 -2.17 -0.07 -3.65
C GLY A 3 -0.63 -0.03 -3.55
N TYR A 4 0.06 -1.14 -3.85
CA TYR A 4 1.53 -1.16 -3.91
C TYR A 4 2.05 -0.27 -5.04
N ALA A 5 1.43 -0.35 -6.23
CA ALA A 5 1.81 0.47 -7.38
C ALA A 5 1.60 1.97 -7.10
N ALA A 6 0.49 2.33 -6.43
CA ALA A 6 0.22 3.71 -6.04
C ALA A 6 1.30 4.25 -5.09
N LEU A 7 1.70 3.47 -4.07
CA LEU A 7 2.79 3.86 -3.17
C LEU A 7 4.12 4.00 -3.93
N LEU A 8 4.47 3.03 -4.79
CA LEU A 8 5.71 3.05 -5.55
C LEU A 8 5.78 4.24 -6.50
N LEU A 9 4.78 4.40 -7.37
CA LEU A 9 4.74 5.45 -8.38
C LEU A 9 4.62 6.83 -7.74
N GLY A 10 3.79 6.98 -6.70
CA GLY A 10 3.67 8.24 -5.99
C GLY A 10 4.98 8.70 -5.37
N THR A 11 5.79 7.76 -4.87
CA THR A 11 7.13 8.06 -4.34
C THR A 11 8.15 8.37 -5.43
N LEU A 12 8.06 7.71 -6.59
CA LEU A 12 9.02 7.91 -7.69
C LEU A 12 8.74 9.20 -8.48
N LEU A 13 7.47 9.59 -8.59
CA LEU A 13 7.02 10.74 -9.34
C LEU A 13 6.85 12.00 -8.47
N SER A 14 7.05 11.88 -7.15
CA SER A 14 6.90 12.98 -6.19
C SER A 14 5.55 13.70 -6.32
N VAL A 15 4.46 12.93 -6.44
CA VAL A 15 3.09 13.48 -6.51
C VAL A 15 2.70 14.14 -5.19
N ASN A 16 1.72 15.04 -5.19
CA ASN A 16 1.27 15.68 -3.95
C ASN A 16 0.59 14.70 -2.99
N THR A 17 -0.31 13.85 -3.51
CA THR A 17 -1.16 12.98 -2.70
C THR A 17 -1.26 11.58 -3.28
N VAL A 18 -1.12 10.56 -2.42
CA VAL A 18 -1.35 9.14 -2.76
C VAL A 18 -2.45 8.59 -1.88
N ILE A 19 -3.48 8.01 -2.50
CA ILE A 19 -4.56 7.32 -1.80
C ILE A 19 -4.43 5.83 -2.10
N ALA A 20 -4.23 5.00 -1.07
CA ALA A 20 -4.04 3.57 -1.23
C ALA A 20 -4.96 2.78 -0.29
N PHE A 21 -5.60 1.74 -0.83
CA PHE A 21 -6.47 0.84 -0.06
C PHE A 21 -5.83 -0.55 0.08
N CYS A 22 -5.74 -1.03 1.31
CA CYS A 22 -5.06 -2.25 1.73
C CYS A 22 -3.75 -2.48 0.96
N PRO A 23 -2.82 -1.49 0.91
CA PRO A 23 -1.61 -1.64 0.12
C PRO A 23 -0.71 -2.70 0.75
N LYS A 24 -0.11 -3.53 -0.11
CA LYS A 24 1.09 -4.25 0.26
C LYS A 24 2.25 -3.26 0.26
N THR A 25 3.11 -3.32 1.26
CA THR A 25 4.33 -2.51 1.37
C THR A 25 5.59 -3.23 0.92
N PHE A 26 5.47 -4.51 0.56
CA PHE A 26 6.54 -5.31 0.00
C PHE A 26 5.99 -6.42 -0.89
N ILE A 27 6.84 -6.86 -1.81
CA ILE A 27 6.64 -8.04 -2.65
C ILE A 27 7.85 -9.00 -2.60
N SER A 28 8.87 -8.70 -1.79
CA SER A 28 10.05 -9.56 -1.62
C SER A 28 9.68 -10.99 -1.17
N PRO A 29 10.14 -12.05 -1.87
CA PRO A 29 9.86 -13.44 -1.49
C PRO A 29 10.25 -13.77 -0.05
N ALA A 30 11.41 -13.29 0.41
CA ALA A 30 11.88 -13.52 1.79
C ALA A 30 10.92 -12.93 2.82
N MET A 31 10.53 -11.67 2.63
CA MET A 31 9.61 -10.99 3.56
C MET A 31 8.24 -11.65 3.59
N ARG A 32 7.78 -12.13 2.43
CA ARG A 32 6.51 -12.83 2.30
C ARG A 32 6.52 -14.20 2.97
N PHE A 33 7.64 -14.90 2.93
CA PHE A 33 7.86 -16.13 3.70
C PHE A 33 7.73 -15.85 5.20
N PHE A 34 8.47 -14.86 5.73
CA PHE A 34 8.42 -14.49 7.16
C PHE A 34 7.04 -13.96 7.59
N SER A 35 6.33 -13.27 6.71
CA SER A 35 4.99 -12.74 7.02
C SER A 35 3.86 -13.75 6.80
N GLN A 36 4.16 -14.94 6.25
CA GLN A 36 3.17 -15.93 5.80
C GLN A 36 2.18 -15.36 4.77
N ASP A 37 2.63 -14.44 3.91
CA ASP A 37 1.81 -13.92 2.80
C ASP A 37 2.03 -14.80 1.55
N TRP A 38 1.15 -15.77 1.35
CA TRP A 38 1.18 -16.69 0.19
C TRP A 38 0.34 -16.20 -1.02
N SER A 39 -0.34 -15.06 -0.91
CA SER A 39 -1.27 -14.56 -1.95
C SER A 39 -0.54 -14.11 -3.23
N ASN A 40 -0.79 -14.77 -4.37
CA ASN A 40 -0.07 -14.51 -5.64
C ASN A 40 1.43 -14.88 -5.60
N TRP A 41 1.78 -15.96 -4.90
CA TRP A 41 3.17 -16.44 -4.79
C TRP A 41 3.81 -16.73 -6.15
N ARG A 42 3.10 -17.42 -7.06
CA ARG A 42 3.59 -17.74 -8.42
C ARG A 42 3.98 -16.48 -9.21
N GLN A 43 3.20 -15.41 -9.11
CA GLN A 43 3.46 -14.15 -9.82
C GLN A 43 4.70 -13.44 -9.26
N VAL A 44 4.85 -13.44 -7.93
CA VAL A 44 6.04 -12.85 -7.29
C VAL A 44 7.31 -13.62 -7.60
N TRP A 45 7.25 -14.95 -7.66
CA TRP A 45 8.40 -15.74 -8.10
C TRP A 45 8.78 -15.47 -9.55
N LYS A 46 7.80 -15.43 -10.45
CA LYS A 46 8.05 -15.05 -11.85
C LYS A 46 8.73 -13.69 -11.93
N LEU A 47 8.21 -12.68 -11.20
CA LEU A 47 8.81 -11.36 -11.14
C LEU A 47 10.25 -11.38 -10.57
N PHE A 48 10.51 -12.15 -9.52
CA PHE A 48 11.83 -12.24 -8.88
C PHE A 48 12.92 -12.76 -9.83
N TRP A 49 12.55 -13.67 -10.74
CA TRP A 49 13.47 -14.27 -11.72
C TRP A 49 13.63 -13.45 -13.01
N LEU A 50 12.90 -12.34 -13.19
CA LEU A 50 13.10 -11.49 -14.36
C LEU A 50 14.44 -10.74 -14.27
N PRO A 51 15.26 -10.74 -15.33
CA PRO A 51 16.52 -9.99 -15.35
C PRO A 51 16.34 -8.49 -15.12
N SER A 52 15.20 -7.93 -15.55
CA SER A 52 14.84 -6.52 -15.39
C SER A 52 14.29 -6.17 -14.00
N ALA A 53 14.14 -7.14 -13.09
CA ALA A 53 13.55 -6.91 -11.78
C ALA A 53 14.47 -6.10 -10.88
N GLN A 54 14.06 -4.85 -10.62
CA GLN A 54 14.79 -3.97 -9.71
C GLN A 54 14.43 -4.28 -8.25
N ARG A 55 15.23 -5.13 -7.59
CA ARG A 55 15.04 -5.56 -6.20
C ARG A 55 14.90 -4.42 -5.19
N LYS A 56 15.52 -3.25 -5.48
CA LYS A 56 15.40 -2.04 -4.65
C LYS A 56 13.97 -1.55 -4.48
N TYR A 57 13.04 -1.94 -5.36
CA TYR A 57 11.63 -1.59 -5.24
C TYR A 57 10.81 -2.63 -4.49
N PHE A 58 11.34 -3.83 -4.21
CA PHE A 58 10.56 -4.94 -3.64
C PHE A 58 10.15 -4.70 -2.18
N ASP A 59 10.79 -3.75 -1.50
CA ASP A 59 10.39 -3.27 -0.18
C ASP A 59 10.24 -1.74 -0.24
N LEU A 60 9.02 -1.25 -0.08
CA LEU A 60 8.73 0.18 -0.14
C LEU A 60 9.10 0.92 1.14
N LYS A 61 9.40 0.21 2.24
CA LYS A 61 9.76 0.84 3.51
C LYS A 61 10.97 1.77 3.35
N SER A 62 12.05 1.29 2.71
CA SER A 62 13.26 2.07 2.48
C SER A 62 13.04 3.21 1.48
N LEU A 63 12.20 2.99 0.48
CA LEU A 63 11.86 3.99 -0.53
C LEU A 63 11.06 5.16 0.08
N LEU A 64 10.02 4.85 0.86
CA LEU A 64 9.20 5.81 1.58
C LEU A 64 10.01 6.60 2.62
N LYS A 65 11.04 6.00 3.23
CA LYS A 65 11.93 6.74 4.12
C LYS A 65 12.79 7.78 3.39
N ARG A 66 13.23 7.50 2.16
CA ARG A 66 14.25 8.31 1.45
C ARG A 66 13.68 9.35 0.49
N LYS A 67 12.56 9.06 -0.17
CA LYS A 67 12.09 9.79 -1.36
C LYS A 67 10.72 10.43 -1.25
N SER A 68 10.14 10.41 -0.06
CA SER A 68 8.73 10.78 0.13
C SER A 68 8.52 12.26 0.46
N GLN A 69 9.55 13.09 0.31
CA GLN A 69 9.45 14.53 0.55
C GLN A 69 8.42 15.15 -0.42
N GLY A 70 7.46 15.89 0.12
CA GLY A 70 6.39 16.55 -0.64
C GLY A 70 5.18 15.66 -0.99
N THR A 71 5.27 14.33 -0.84
CA THR A 71 4.13 13.43 -1.06
C THR A 71 3.45 13.07 0.26
N HIS A 72 2.13 13.26 0.33
CA HIS A 72 1.32 12.82 1.46
C HIS A 72 0.56 11.53 1.12
N TYR A 73 0.65 10.52 1.99
CA TYR A 73 0.07 9.20 1.75
C TYR A 73 -1.10 8.96 2.69
N HIS A 74 -2.30 8.77 2.12
CA HIS A 74 -3.47 8.32 2.84
C HIS A 74 -3.69 6.83 2.62
N ILE A 75 -3.49 6.04 3.68
CA ILE A 75 -3.54 4.59 3.62
C ILE A 75 -4.76 4.07 4.37
N TYR A 76 -5.70 3.51 3.63
CA TYR A 76 -6.92 2.91 4.12
C TYR A 76 -6.72 1.40 4.29
N TYR A 77 -6.96 0.84 5.48
CA TYR A 77 -6.73 -0.59 5.71
C TYR A 77 -7.74 -1.23 6.66
N SER A 78 -7.93 -2.54 6.51
CA SER A 78 -8.79 -3.32 7.40
C SER A 78 -8.02 -3.85 8.61
N THR A 79 -8.61 -3.77 9.80
CA THR A 79 -8.07 -4.38 11.03
C THR A 79 -8.51 -5.84 11.22
N GLN A 80 -9.32 -6.41 10.32
CA GLN A 80 -9.78 -7.80 10.43
C GLN A 80 -8.73 -8.83 10.01
N LYS A 81 -7.72 -8.42 9.21
CA LYS A 81 -6.66 -9.33 8.71
C LYS A 81 -5.31 -8.91 9.26
N ARG A 82 -4.61 -9.86 9.90
CA ARG A 82 -3.26 -9.66 10.45
C ARG A 82 -2.28 -9.13 9.41
N ILE A 83 -2.33 -9.65 8.18
CA ILE A 83 -1.42 -9.27 7.10
C ILE A 83 -1.61 -7.82 6.66
N ASP A 84 -2.86 -7.34 6.61
CA ASP A 84 -3.16 -5.95 6.25
C ASP A 84 -2.61 -4.98 7.30
N LYS A 85 -2.73 -5.32 8.59
CA LYS A 85 -2.07 -4.56 9.68
C LYS A 85 -0.55 -4.59 9.55
N LEU A 86 0.03 -5.76 9.30
CA LEU A 86 1.48 -5.93 9.20
C LEU A 86 2.06 -4.97 8.16
N HIS A 87 1.47 -4.90 6.97
CA HIS A 87 1.96 -4.01 5.93
C HIS A 87 1.98 -2.55 6.35
N VAL A 88 0.91 -2.09 7.02
CA VAL A 88 0.75 -0.70 7.44
C VAL A 88 1.64 -0.35 8.63
N LEU A 89 1.75 -1.24 9.62
CA LEU A 89 2.57 -1.02 10.80
C LEU A 89 4.06 -0.86 10.47
N ARG A 90 4.53 -1.43 9.36
CA ARG A 90 5.92 -1.29 8.89
C ARG A 90 6.30 0.15 8.51
N ILE A 91 5.31 0.98 8.19
CA ILE A 91 5.49 2.34 7.65
C ILE A 91 4.79 3.41 8.49
N LYS A 92 4.23 3.05 9.64
CA LYS A 92 3.43 3.95 10.51
C LYS A 92 4.20 5.15 11.07
N GLU A 93 5.53 5.04 11.14
CA GLU A 93 6.40 6.03 11.78
C GLU A 93 6.81 7.17 10.82
N TYR A 94 6.39 7.10 9.55
CA TYR A 94 6.73 8.12 8.56
C TYR A 94 5.76 9.30 8.64
N GLN A 95 6.31 10.50 8.82
CA GLN A 95 5.55 11.73 9.11
C GLN A 95 4.52 12.10 8.04
N ASN A 96 4.78 11.71 6.79
CA ASN A 96 3.91 12.00 5.65
C ASN A 96 2.90 10.87 5.35
N ILE A 97 2.70 9.94 6.30
CA ILE A 97 1.76 8.84 6.16
C ILE A 97 0.63 8.98 7.18
N THR A 98 -0.60 9.08 6.68
CA THR A 98 -1.81 9.08 7.48
C THR A 98 -2.56 7.75 7.30
N LEU A 99 -2.82 7.07 8.42
CA LEU A 99 -3.45 5.76 8.43
C LEU A 99 -4.95 5.87 8.80
N HIS A 100 -5.81 5.29 7.95
CA HIS A 100 -7.25 5.23 8.12
C HIS A 100 -7.68 3.77 8.32
N SER A 101 -8.01 3.40 9.56
CA SER A 101 -8.34 2.02 9.92
C SER A 101 -9.84 1.75 9.84
N TYR A 102 -10.19 0.53 9.41
CA TYR A 102 -11.58 0.06 9.31
C TYR A 102 -11.71 -1.34 9.91
N ASN A 103 -12.63 -1.54 10.84
CA ASN A 103 -12.92 -2.88 11.39
C ASN A 103 -13.91 -3.69 10.53
N ILE A 104 -13.82 -3.55 9.20
CA ILE A 104 -14.75 -4.15 8.24
C ILE A 104 -14.02 -4.54 6.95
N GLY A 105 -14.65 -5.40 6.15
CA GLY A 105 -14.32 -5.64 4.75
C GLY A 105 -13.10 -6.52 4.46
N GLY A 106 -12.15 -6.69 5.39
CA GLY A 106 -10.90 -7.42 5.16
C GLY A 106 -10.21 -7.01 3.85
N HIS A 107 -9.82 -7.98 3.03
CA HIS A 107 -9.29 -7.76 1.68
C HIS A 107 -10.29 -7.12 0.71
N GLY A 108 -11.59 -7.16 1.01
CA GLY A 108 -12.68 -6.54 0.26
C GLY A 108 -13.05 -5.15 0.75
N LEU A 109 -12.21 -4.47 1.56
CA LEU A 109 -12.49 -3.13 2.09
C LEU A 109 -12.96 -2.15 1.00
N VAL A 110 -12.29 -2.12 -0.15
CA VAL A 110 -12.67 -1.24 -1.27
C VAL A 110 -14.08 -1.55 -1.77
N LYS A 111 -14.42 -2.83 -1.94
CA LYS A 111 -15.76 -3.26 -2.36
C LYS A 111 -16.82 -2.82 -1.35
N HIS A 112 -16.52 -2.96 -0.06
CA HIS A 112 -17.43 -2.52 1.00
C HIS A 112 -17.61 -1.00 1.01
N LEU A 113 -16.52 -0.22 0.94
CA LEU A 113 -16.56 1.24 0.88
C LEU A 113 -17.30 1.74 -0.37
N ARG A 114 -17.14 1.06 -1.51
CA ARG A 114 -17.88 1.36 -2.73
C ARG A 114 -19.38 1.14 -2.55
N ASN A 115 -19.76 -0.04 -2.07
CA ASN A 115 -21.16 -0.41 -1.91
C ASN A 115 -21.88 0.44 -0.85
N THR A 116 -21.15 1.02 0.10
CA THR A 116 -21.68 1.94 1.12
C THR A 116 -21.54 3.42 0.76
N HIS A 117 -21.19 3.75 -0.50
CA HIS A 117 -20.97 5.11 -0.99
C HIS A 117 -19.85 5.91 -0.27
N LYS A 118 -19.14 5.30 0.68
CA LYS A 118 -18.03 5.91 1.43
C LYS A 118 -16.80 6.13 0.56
N LEU A 119 -16.56 5.26 -0.44
CA LEU A 119 -15.42 5.38 -1.34
C LEU A 119 -15.43 6.72 -2.10
N ARG A 120 -16.59 7.12 -2.62
CA ARG A 120 -16.73 8.39 -3.35
C ARG A 120 -16.40 9.59 -2.45
N ARG A 121 -16.88 9.58 -1.20
CA ARG A 121 -16.60 10.65 -0.21
C ARG A 121 -15.12 10.74 0.11
N ILE A 122 -14.45 9.60 0.27
CA ILE A 122 -13.00 9.54 0.51
C ILE A 122 -12.23 10.16 -0.66
N LEU A 123 -12.58 9.79 -1.90
CA LEU A 123 -11.91 10.31 -3.08
C LEU A 123 -12.14 11.83 -3.25
N GLN A 124 -13.38 12.29 -3.11
CA GLN A 124 -13.71 13.72 -3.19
C GLN A 124 -12.95 14.55 -2.16
N LYS A 125 -12.87 14.08 -0.90
CA LYS A 125 -12.13 14.74 0.17
C LYS A 125 -10.68 15.03 -0.22
N HIS A 126 -10.01 14.09 -0.88
CA HIS A 126 -8.59 14.17 -1.17
C HIS A 126 -8.26 14.79 -2.54
N ILE A 127 -9.21 14.78 -3.47
CA ILE A 127 -9.07 15.42 -4.79
C ILE A 127 -9.40 16.91 -4.73
N GLN A 128 -10.29 17.34 -3.83
CA GLN A 128 -10.69 18.75 -3.71
C GLN A 128 -9.73 19.59 -2.83
N GLN A 129 -8.68 18.98 -2.30
CA GLN A 129 -7.66 19.63 -1.44
C GLN A 129 -6.36 19.95 -2.19
N THR A 130 -6.31 19.66 -3.50
CA THR A 130 -5.27 20.12 -4.44
C THR A 130 -5.78 21.29 -5.25
#